data_AF-A0A6J5J1L3-F1
#
_entry.id   AF-A0A6J5J1L3-F1
#
_cell.length_a   1.000
_cell.length_b   1.000
_cell.length_c   1.000
_cell.angle_alpha   90.00
_cell.angle_beta   90.00
_cell.angle_gamma   90.00
#
_symmetry.space_group_name_H-M   'P 1'
#
loop_
_entity.id
_entity.type
_entity.pdbx_description
1 polymer ?
#
loop_
_entity_poly.entity_id
_entity_poly.type
_entity_poly.pdbx_seq_one_letter_code
_entity_poly.pdbx_strand_id
1 'polypeptide(L)'
;MTTHITIEFTEHAAEAIGEQTSTSFSYDQGAHVPQPGDFVELENSRQTFFVIGRVFSLKANYSAVKLVLDLPPSGDEQDFDPVH
;
A
#
# COMPACT_ATOMS: atom_id res chain seq x y z
N MET A 1 5.16 0.44 21.65
CA MET A 1 4.96 1.56 20.69
C MET A 1 4.08 1.05 19.56
N THR A 2 2.85 1.53 19.45
CA THR A 2 1.88 1.07 18.44
C THR A 2 2.17 1.72 17.10
N THR A 3 1.99 0.99 15.99
CA THR A 3 2.05 1.55 14.63
C THR A 3 0.65 1.60 14.04
N HIS A 4 0.22 2.79 13.63
CA HIS A 4 -1.05 3.03 12.95
C HIS A 4 -0.79 3.05 11.44
N ILE A 5 -1.43 2.17 10.68
CA ILE A 5 -1.30 2.10 9.23
C ILE A 5 -2.58 2.63 8.60
N THR A 6 -2.47 3.67 7.79
CA THR A 6 -3.56 4.21 6.96
C THR A 6 -3.31 3.82 5.51
N ILE A 7 -4.36 3.31 4.85
CA ILE A 7 -4.34 3.01 3.42
C ILE A 7 -5.02 4.15 2.66
N GLU A 8 -4.34 4.65 1.63
CA GLU A 8 -4.88 5.55 0.62
C GLU A 8 -4.74 4.89 -0.75
N PHE A 9 -5.82 4.91 -1.52
CA PHE A 9 -5.80 4.47 -2.91
C PHE A 9 -5.57 5.65 -3.83
N THR A 10 -4.91 5.41 -4.96
CA THR A 10 -5.00 6.31 -6.11
C THR A 10 -6.44 6.40 -6.61
N GLU A 11 -6.75 7.43 -7.40
CA GLU A 11 -8.07 7.55 -8.04
C GLU A 11 -8.39 6.30 -8.89
N HIS A 12 -7.42 5.85 -9.67
CA HIS A 12 -7.52 4.63 -10.49
C HIS A 12 -7.79 3.36 -9.66
N ALA A 13 -7.07 3.15 -8.55
CA ALA A 13 -7.32 2.00 -7.69
C ALA A 13 -8.64 2.12 -6.92
N ALA A 14 -9.06 3.34 -6.56
CA ALA A 14 -10.34 3.60 -5.90
C ALA A 14 -11.53 3.25 -6.82
N GLU A 15 -11.42 3.52 -8.12
CA GLU A 15 -12.44 3.12 -9.11
C GLU A 15 -12.62 1.60 -9.19
N ALA A 16 -11.53 0.83 -9.09
CA ALA A 16 -11.57 -0.63 -9.16
C ALA A 16 -12.23 -1.31 -7.96
N ILE A 17 -12.24 -0.67 -6.79
CA ILE A 17 -12.84 -1.20 -5.55
C ILE A 17 -14.26 -0.69 -5.29
N GLY A 18 -14.73 0.31 -6.03
CA GLY A 18 -16.12 0.78 -6.00
C GLY A 18 -16.58 1.50 -4.73
N GLU A 19 -15.82 1.50 -3.63
CA GLU A 19 -16.15 2.21 -2.39
C GLU A 19 -14.92 2.69 -1.58
N GLN A 20 -15.09 3.83 -0.89
CA GLN A 20 -14.08 4.45 -0.04
C GLN A 20 -13.70 3.53 1.12
N THR A 21 -12.52 2.92 1.05
CA THR A 21 -11.98 2.14 2.18
C THR A 21 -10.65 2.71 2.62
N SER A 22 -10.66 3.97 3.10
CA SER A 22 -9.56 4.41 3.96
C SER A 22 -9.57 3.51 5.19
N THR A 23 -8.70 2.52 5.18
CA THR A 23 -8.68 1.49 6.20
C THR A 23 -7.50 1.76 7.11
N SER A 24 -7.79 1.85 8.41
CA SER A 24 -6.81 2.13 9.43
C SER A 24 -6.67 0.91 10.33
N PHE A 25 -5.47 0.37 10.44
CA PHE A 25 -5.16 -0.76 11.30
C PHE A 25 -4.04 -0.42 12.26
N SER A 26 -4.10 -0.96 13.47
CA SER A 26 -3.09 -0.76 14.50
C SER A 26 -2.40 -2.09 14.80
N TYR A 27 -1.07 -2.10 14.71
CA TYR A 27 -0.25 -3.26 15.06
C TYR A 27 0.60 -2.96 16.30
N ASP A 28 0.84 -3.98 17.11
CA ASP A 28 1.87 -3.98 18.13
C ASP A 28 3.28 -3.97 17.50
N GLN A 29 4.31 -3.66 18.30
CA GLN A 29 5.68 -3.50 17.79
C GLN A 29 6.16 -4.73 16.99
N GLY A 30 6.78 -4.48 15.84
CA GLY A 30 7.47 -5.49 15.04
C GLY A 30 6.74 -5.96 13.78
N ALA A 31 5.55 -5.43 13.47
CA ALA A 31 4.88 -5.73 12.22
C ALA A 31 5.71 -5.26 11.02
N HIS A 32 5.90 -6.15 10.03
CA HIS A 32 6.52 -5.81 8.76
C HIS A 32 5.56 -4.89 7.99
N VAL A 33 5.95 -3.62 7.87
CA VAL A 33 5.19 -2.64 7.12
C VAL A 33 5.62 -2.71 5.65
N PRO A 34 4.68 -2.84 4.70
CA PRO A 34 4.97 -2.83 3.27
C PRO A 34 5.84 -1.63 2.84
N GLN A 35 6.71 -1.86 1.88
CA GLN A 35 7.58 -0.90 1.22
C GLN A 35 7.03 -0.56 -0.17
N PRO A 36 7.38 0.60 -0.74
CA PRO A 36 7.18 0.82 -2.17
C PRO A 36 7.80 -0.31 -2.99
N GLY A 37 7.05 -0.88 -3.93
CA GLY A 37 7.44 -2.07 -4.69
C GLY A 37 6.83 -3.38 -4.20
N ASP A 38 6.28 -3.41 -2.98
CA ASP A 38 5.58 -4.58 -2.47
C ASP A 38 4.16 -4.67 -3.04
N PHE A 39 3.62 -5.88 -3.05
CA PHE A 39 2.21 -6.15 -3.33
C PHE A 39 1.48 -6.43 -2.02
N VAL A 40 0.25 -5.94 -1.92
CA VAL A 40 -0.60 -6.13 -0.73
C VAL A 40 -1.98 -6.63 -1.15
N GLU A 41 -2.53 -7.54 -0.35
CA GLU A 41 -3.90 -8.02 -0.46
C GLU A 41 -4.70 -7.51 0.75
N LEU A 42 -5.93 -7.07 0.53
CA LEU A 42 -6.81 -6.58 1.59
C LEU A 42 -7.84 -7.64 1.90
N GLU A 43 -8.08 -7.95 3.17
CA GLU A 43 -8.95 -9.06 3.61
C GLU A 43 -10.34 -9.06 2.95
N ASN A 44 -10.92 -7.86 2.73
CA ASN A 44 -12.24 -7.70 2.14
C ASN A 44 -12.24 -7.52 0.62
N SER A 45 -11.09 -7.61 -0.04
CA SER A 45 -10.94 -7.44 -1.48
C SER A 45 -10.18 -8.60 -2.10
N ARG A 46 -10.73 -9.19 -3.16
CA ARG A 46 -9.99 -10.16 -3.99
C ARG A 46 -8.97 -9.49 -4.93
N GLN A 47 -8.77 -8.18 -4.78
CA GLN A 47 -7.85 -7.37 -5.57
C GLN A 47 -6.51 -7.26 -4.85
N THR A 48 -5.43 -7.58 -5.56
CA THR A 48 -4.07 -7.24 -5.17
C THR A 48 -3.78 -5.79 -5.54
N PHE A 49 -3.08 -5.06 -4.69
CA PHE A 49 -2.62 -3.69 -4.94
C PHE A 49 -1.10 -3.61 -4.90
N PHE A 50 -0.56 -2.63 -5.60
CA PHE A 50 0.87 -2.33 -5.61
C PHE A 50 1.14 -1.09 -4.75
N VAL A 51 2.13 -1.19 -3.86
CA VAL A 51 2.53 -0.07 -3.02
C VAL A 51 3.39 0.89 -3.86
N ILE A 52 2.83 2.04 -4.22
CA ILE A 52 3.56 3.07 -4.98
C ILE A 52 4.25 4.09 -4.06
N GLY A 53 3.84 4.15 -2.79
CA GLY A 53 4.37 5.14 -1.86
C GLY A 53 4.15 4.77 -0.41
N ARG A 54 5.05 5.28 0.45
CA ARG A 54 4.92 5.19 1.90
C ARG A 54 5.36 6.48 2.57
N VAL A 55 4.55 6.98 3.48
CA VAL A 55 4.88 8.11 4.35
C VAL A 55 4.94 7.64 5.79
N PHE A 56 6.09 7.81 6.44
CA PHE A 56 6.27 7.51 7.87
C PHE A 56 6.19 8.80 8.69
N SER A 57 5.48 8.76 9.80
CA SER A 57 5.32 9.87 10.75
C SER A 57 5.60 9.38 12.16
N LEU A 58 6.56 10.02 12.84
CA LEU A 58 6.84 9.74 14.25
C LEU A 58 6.05 10.71 15.13
N LYS A 59 5.29 10.18 16.09
CA LYS A 59 4.56 10.94 17.11
C LYS A 59 5.06 10.52 18.49
N ALA A 60 4.80 11.36 19.51
CA ALA A 60 5.34 11.17 20.86
C ALA A 60 5.04 9.78 21.46
N ASN A 61 3.91 9.15 21.10
CA ASN A 61 3.44 7.89 21.70
C ASN A 61 3.19 6.76 20.69
N TYR A 62 3.30 7.04 19.38
CA TYR A 62 3.03 6.07 18.32
C TYR A 62 3.76 6.43 17.03
N SER A 63 3.95 5.45 16.16
CA SER A 63 4.31 5.66 14.75
C SER A 63 3.06 5.60 13.89
N ALA A 64 2.98 6.45 12.88
CA ALA A 64 1.97 6.35 11.85
C ALA A 64 2.64 6.10 10.50
N VAL A 65 2.05 5.20 9.73
CA VAL A 65 2.43 4.89 8.36
C VAL A 65 1.21 5.13 7.49
N LYS A 66 1.43 5.80 6.37
CA LYS A 66 0.47 5.87 5.28
C LYS A 66 1.03 5.11 4.10
N LEU A 67 0.28 4.14 3.59
CA LEU A 67 0.57 3.42 2.36
C LEU A 67 -0.29 4.00 1.24
N VAL A 68 0.34 4.29 0.11
CA VAL A 68 -0.35 4.70 -1.12
C VAL A 68 -0.36 3.49 -2.05
N LEU A 69 -1.55 3.04 -2.40
CA LEU A 69 -1.80 1.84 -3.16
C LEU A 69 -2.37 2.19 -4.54
N ASP A 70 -1.85 1.52 -5.57
CA ASP A 70 -2.40 1.55 -6.94
C ASP A 70 -2.74 0.13 -7.41
N LEU A 71 -3.34 0.00 -8.58
CA LEU A 71 -3.46 -1.28 -9.26
C LEU A 71 -2.07 -1.78 -9.67
N PRO A 72 -1.85 -3.10 -9.66
CA PRO A 72 -0.62 -3.67 -10.18
C PRO A 72 -0.41 -3.24 -11.64
N PRO A 73 0.83 -3.00 -12.06
CA PRO A 73 1.10 -2.69 -13.46
C PRO A 73 0.57 -3.83 -14.34
N SER A 74 -0.27 -3.49 -15.32
CA SER A 74 -0.65 -4.40 -16.40
C SER A 74 0.64 -4.86 -17.07
N GLY A 75 0.89 -6.17 -17.17
CA GLY A 75 2.18 -6.76 -17.52
C GLY A 75 2.70 -6.51 -18.94
N ASP A 76 2.37 -5.39 -19.58
CA ASP A 76 2.71 -5.08 -20.97
C ASP A 76 3.81 -4.00 -21.13
N GLU A 77 4.44 -3.52 -20.05
CA GLU A 77 5.55 -2.56 -20.14
C GLU A 77 6.71 -2.89 -19.17
N GLN A 78 7.13 -4.15 -19.13
CA GLN A 78 8.51 -4.47 -18.79
C GLN A 78 9.27 -4.72 -20.09
N ASP A 79 9.60 -3.62 -20.77
CA ASP A 79 10.68 -3.60 -21.76
C ASP A 79 12.01 -3.82 -20.99
N PHE A 80 12.28 -5.09 -20.69
CA PHE A 80 13.62 -5.53 -20.34
C PHE A 80 14.40 -5.62 -21.65
N ASP A 81 14.89 -4.48 -22.12
CA ASP A 81 15.91 -4.41 -23.17
C ASP A 81 17.07 -5.35 -22.77
N PRO A 82 17.27 -6.50 -23.45
CA PRO A 82 18.43 -7.32 -23.20
C PRO A 82 19.61 -6.63 -23.89
N VAL A 83 20.50 -6.04 -23.09
CA VAL A 83 21.80 -5.59 -23.58
C VAL A 83 22.55 -6.79 -24.18
N HIS A 84 22.77 -6.73 -25.49
CA HIS A 84 23.49 -7.72 -26.29
C HIS A 84 24.99 -7.39 -26.36
#